data_AF-A0A317WM49-F1
#
_entry.id   AF-A0A317WM49-F1
#
_cell.length_a   1.000
_cell.length_b   1.000
_cell.length_c   1.000
_cell.angle_alpha   90.00
_cell.angle_beta   90.00
_cell.angle_gamma   90.00
#
_symmetry.space_group_name_H-M   'P 1'
#
loop_
_entity.id
_entity.type
_entity.pdbx_description
1 polymer ?
#
loop_
_entity_poly.entity_id
_entity_poly.type
_entity_poly.pdbx_seq_one_letter_code
_entity_poly.pdbx_strand_id
1 'polypeptide(L)'
;MAPTAPRDTHSKLVQAAAKAGVPYIMPNGYGADIDNIQLGEDTMLGPVAKAHRDEIERLGMQWITMCCGFWYDYSLAGGAARFGFDFEKRSLTIYDDGNTKISTSTLSQVGRAVAKVLSLKELPEDEDDESLTLSAFLNKGVYVKSFVVSQNDMFESVKRVTGTADADWAITHEDTRKRYADGLAQVKVGNMAGFSKLLYARAFYPDESSDLSAKAQNELLELQDESLDEATKVGMDLVKELQLRVERMAA
;
A
#
# COMPACT_ATOMS: atom_id res chain seq x y z
N MET A 1 4.97 -0.69 11.47
CA MET A 1 4.30 -0.87 12.78
C MET A 1 2.95 -0.17 12.71
N ALA A 2 2.03 -0.35 13.66
CA ALA A 2 0.86 0.54 13.73
C ALA A 2 1.34 2.01 13.87
N PRO A 3 0.65 3.01 13.29
CA PRO A 3 1.07 4.42 13.37
C PRO A 3 1.23 4.94 14.81
N THR A 4 0.44 4.38 15.74
CA THR A 4 0.45 4.74 17.16
C THR A 4 1.43 3.93 18.01
N ALA A 5 2.16 2.98 17.42
CA ALA A 5 3.17 2.22 18.15
C ALA A 5 4.36 3.12 18.52
N PRO A 6 5.05 2.86 19.66
CA PRO A 6 6.29 3.56 20.00
C PRO A 6 7.30 3.50 18.86
N ARG A 7 7.99 4.61 18.59
CA ARG A 7 8.92 4.74 17.45
C ARG A 7 10.06 3.71 17.47
N ASP A 8 10.46 3.26 18.66
CA ASP A 8 11.53 2.28 18.85
C ASP A 8 11.07 0.82 18.75
N THR A 9 9.78 0.56 18.47
CA THR A 9 9.24 -0.80 18.50
C THR A 9 9.87 -1.69 17.43
N HIS A 10 10.14 -1.16 16.23
CA HIS A 10 10.82 -1.93 15.18
C HIS A 10 12.20 -2.39 15.65
N SER A 11 13.03 -1.45 16.12
CA SER A 11 14.39 -1.75 16.58
C SER A 11 14.38 -2.77 17.71
N LYS A 12 13.49 -2.65 18.70
CA LYS A 12 13.36 -3.64 19.78
C LYS A 12 13.09 -5.06 19.27
N LEU A 13 12.20 -5.21 18.29
CA LEU A 13 11.87 -6.51 17.71
C LEU A 13 13.04 -7.08 16.89
N VAL A 14 13.70 -6.25 16.07
CA VAL A 14 14.83 -6.66 15.24
C VAL A 14 16.04 -7.06 16.09
N GLN A 15 16.36 -6.30 17.13
CA GLN A 15 17.46 -6.62 18.06
C GLN A 15 17.19 -7.95 18.79
N ALA A 16 15.95 -8.20 19.20
CA ALA A 16 15.56 -9.46 19.82
C ALA A 16 15.67 -10.64 18.84
N ALA A 17 15.24 -10.46 17.59
CA ALA A 17 15.35 -11.45 16.53
C ALA A 17 16.83 -11.79 16.22
N ALA A 18 17.70 -10.78 16.14
CA ALA A 18 19.14 -10.97 15.97
C ALA A 18 19.74 -11.80 17.10
N LYS A 19 19.40 -11.46 18.36
CA LYS A 19 19.85 -12.23 19.54
C LYS A 19 19.35 -13.68 19.54
N ALA A 20 18.18 -13.93 18.95
CA ALA A 20 17.61 -15.27 18.80
C ALA A 20 18.17 -16.05 17.60
N GLY A 21 19.03 -15.45 16.77
CA GLY A 21 19.59 -16.10 15.59
C GLY A 21 18.61 -16.23 14.41
N VAL A 22 17.61 -15.34 14.33
CA VAL A 22 16.67 -15.32 13.19
C VAL A 22 17.44 -14.94 11.91
N PRO A 23 17.33 -15.69 10.80
CA PRO A 23 18.13 -15.44 9.60
C PRO A 23 17.62 -14.28 8.74
N TYR A 24 16.31 -14.05 8.71
CA TYR A 24 15.71 -12.98 7.93
C TYR A 24 14.44 -12.41 8.58
N ILE A 25 14.13 -11.15 8.25
CA ILE A 25 12.94 -10.45 8.74
C ILE A 25 12.16 -9.88 7.55
N MET A 26 10.83 -10.04 7.57
CA MET A 26 9.94 -9.23 6.74
C MET A 26 9.57 -7.98 7.54
N PRO A 27 10.26 -6.83 7.38
CA PRO A 27 9.92 -5.63 8.13
C PRO A 27 8.52 -5.17 7.78
N ASN A 28 7.94 -4.34 8.64
CA ASN A 28 6.70 -3.66 8.28
C ASN A 28 7.01 -2.57 7.24
N GLY A 29 6.97 -2.98 5.98
CA GLY A 29 7.07 -2.17 4.78
C GLY A 29 6.12 -2.77 3.75
N TYR A 30 4.89 -2.28 3.74
CA TYR A 30 3.81 -2.66 2.82
C TYR A 30 3.42 -1.41 2.04
N GLY A 31 4.00 -1.21 0.85
CA GLY A 31 3.83 0.06 0.16
C GLY A 31 4.35 0.08 -1.27
N ALA A 32 4.80 1.26 -1.69
CA ALA A 32 5.24 1.53 -3.05
C ALA A 32 6.64 0.97 -3.35
N ASP A 33 7.16 1.31 -4.52
CA ASP A 33 8.45 0.85 -5.03
C ASP A 33 9.61 1.32 -4.13
N ILE A 34 10.35 0.37 -3.56
CA ILE A 34 11.49 0.67 -2.67
C ILE A 34 12.73 1.14 -3.42
N ASP A 35 12.78 0.95 -4.74
CA ASP A 35 13.87 1.44 -5.59
C ASP A 35 13.60 2.86 -6.09
N ASN A 36 12.36 3.35 -5.99
CA ASN A 36 12.01 4.73 -6.32
C ASN A 36 12.28 5.65 -5.12
N ILE A 37 13.53 6.10 -5.01
CA ILE A 37 14.00 6.94 -3.91
C ILE A 37 13.19 8.25 -3.81
N GLN A 38 12.94 8.92 -4.93
CA GLN A 38 12.19 10.18 -4.95
C GLN A 38 10.77 10.00 -4.42
N LEU A 39 10.05 8.95 -4.86
CA LEU A 39 8.72 8.63 -4.33
C LEU A 39 8.77 8.35 -2.82
N GLY A 40 9.81 7.65 -2.36
CA GLY A 40 10.05 7.39 -0.94
C GLY A 40 10.25 8.68 -0.12
N GLU A 41 10.99 9.64 -0.65
CA GLU A 41 11.21 10.95 -0.04
C GLU A 41 9.94 11.81 -0.04
N ASP A 42 9.26 11.90 -1.18
CA ASP A 42 8.04 12.69 -1.36
C ASP A 42 6.90 12.23 -0.44
N THR A 43 6.87 10.94 -0.11
CA THR A 43 5.90 10.34 0.81
C THR A 43 6.37 10.31 2.27
N MET A 44 7.63 10.67 2.54
CA MET A 44 8.31 10.57 3.85
C MET A 44 8.42 9.14 4.42
N LEU A 45 7.98 8.12 3.68
CA LEU A 45 7.97 6.71 4.11
C LEU A 45 9.26 5.98 3.71
N GLY A 46 9.89 6.40 2.61
CA GLY A 46 11.11 5.79 2.08
C GLY A 46 12.27 5.78 3.07
N PRO A 47 12.65 6.92 3.67
CA PRO A 47 13.73 6.98 4.65
C PRO A 47 13.50 6.08 5.87
N VAL A 48 12.26 6.01 6.36
CA VAL A 48 11.89 5.15 7.50
C VAL A 48 12.01 3.67 7.12
N ALA A 49 11.45 3.29 5.97
CA ALA A 49 11.52 1.91 5.49
C ALA A 49 12.97 1.48 5.19
N LYS A 50 13.79 2.38 4.65
CA LYS A 50 15.22 2.12 4.42
C LYS A 50 15.96 1.93 5.74
N ALA A 51 15.76 2.82 6.73
CA ALA A 51 16.41 2.71 8.04
C ALA A 51 16.10 1.37 8.73
N HIS A 52 14.87 0.88 8.61
CA HIS A 52 14.50 -0.45 9.09
C HIS A 52 15.29 -1.58 8.41
N ARG A 53 15.43 -1.54 7.08
CA ARG A 53 16.24 -2.54 6.34
C ARG A 53 17.72 -2.46 6.69
N ASP A 54 18.27 -1.25 6.76
CA ASP A 54 19.66 -1.01 7.14
C ASP A 54 19.97 -1.55 8.56
N GLU A 55 19.03 -1.42 9.51
CA GLU A 55 19.19 -1.99 10.85
C GLU A 55 19.25 -3.52 10.82
N ILE A 56 18.36 -4.16 10.04
CA ILE A 56 18.33 -5.62 9.86
C ILE A 56 19.66 -6.11 9.29
N GLU A 57 20.16 -5.49 8.22
CA GLU A 57 21.44 -5.85 7.60
C GLU A 57 22.63 -5.66 8.54
N ARG A 58 22.67 -4.52 9.26
CA ARG A 58 23.75 -4.22 10.21
C ARG A 58 23.84 -5.25 11.34
N LEU A 59 22.73 -5.88 11.69
CA LEU A 59 22.68 -6.95 12.69
C LEU A 59 22.99 -8.34 12.12
N GLY A 60 23.40 -8.42 10.85
CA GLY A 60 23.82 -9.66 10.19
C GLY A 60 22.67 -10.51 9.67
N MET A 61 21.43 -9.99 9.68
CA MET A 61 20.25 -10.67 9.15
C MET A 61 19.94 -10.18 7.73
N GLN A 62 19.03 -10.87 7.05
CA GLN A 62 18.54 -10.48 5.73
C GLN A 62 17.11 -9.94 5.83
N TRP A 63 16.61 -9.25 4.80
CA TRP A 63 15.23 -8.75 4.80
C TRP A 63 14.45 -9.12 3.55
N ILE A 64 13.12 -9.13 3.65
CA ILE A 64 12.20 -9.28 2.51
C ILE A 64 11.13 -8.20 2.65
N THR A 65 11.00 -7.27 1.70
CA THR A 65 10.02 -6.17 1.81
C THR A 65 8.84 -6.40 0.87
N MET A 66 7.61 -6.18 1.32
CA MET A 66 6.42 -6.36 0.49
C MET A 66 6.04 -5.04 -0.21
N CYS A 67 6.18 -4.99 -1.52
CA CYS A 67 5.83 -3.85 -2.36
C CYS A 67 4.47 -4.12 -3.02
N CYS A 68 3.39 -3.67 -2.38
CA CYS A 68 2.01 -4.00 -2.76
C CYS A 68 1.15 -2.81 -3.18
N GLY A 69 1.74 -1.61 -3.27
CA GLY A 69 0.99 -0.36 -3.45
C GLY A 69 0.03 -0.12 -2.27
N PHE A 70 -1.04 0.64 -2.52
CA PHE A 70 -2.08 0.84 -1.51
C PHE A 70 -2.97 -0.38 -1.34
N TRP A 71 -3.40 -0.64 -0.11
CA TRP A 71 -4.40 -1.64 0.20
C TRP A 71 -5.77 -1.19 -0.28
N TYR A 72 -6.27 -1.72 -1.39
CA TYR A 72 -7.42 -1.21 -2.13
C TYR A 72 -8.67 -1.04 -1.26
N ASP A 73 -9.10 -2.12 -0.62
CA ASP A 73 -10.25 -2.18 0.29
C ASP A 73 -10.13 -1.21 1.47
N TYR A 74 -8.99 -1.21 2.16
CA TYR A 74 -8.71 -0.27 3.26
C TYR A 74 -8.68 1.19 2.81
N SER A 75 -8.12 1.45 1.63
CA SER A 75 -7.94 2.80 1.10
C SER A 75 -9.24 3.39 0.59
N LEU A 76 -10.07 2.58 -0.08
CA LEU A 76 -11.41 2.94 -0.50
C LEU A 76 -12.26 3.32 0.71
N ALA A 77 -12.17 2.56 1.79
CA ALA A 77 -12.93 2.79 3.02
C ALA A 77 -12.48 4.03 3.83
N GLY A 78 -11.34 4.64 3.49
CA GLY A 78 -10.70 5.65 4.34
C GLY A 78 -11.07 7.10 4.05
N GLY A 79 -12.15 7.34 3.33
CA GLY A 79 -12.73 8.66 3.15
C GLY A 79 -12.02 9.54 2.12
N ALA A 80 -12.48 10.79 2.04
CA ALA A 80 -12.10 11.72 0.99
C ALA A 80 -10.60 12.05 0.93
N ALA A 81 -9.84 11.85 2.02
CA ALA A 81 -8.40 12.09 2.07
C ALA A 81 -7.57 11.03 1.32
N ARG A 82 -8.14 9.85 1.03
CA ARG A 82 -7.46 8.72 0.38
C ARG A 82 -7.74 8.69 -1.12
N PHE A 83 -8.63 7.82 -1.59
CA PHE A 83 -9.05 7.74 -3.00
C PHE A 83 -10.12 8.78 -3.39
N GLY A 84 -10.46 9.71 -2.50
CA GLY A 84 -11.40 10.80 -2.80
C GLY A 84 -12.86 10.49 -2.50
N PHE A 85 -13.20 9.25 -2.13
CA PHE A 85 -14.58 8.85 -1.83
C PHE A 85 -15.03 9.27 -0.43
N ASP A 86 -16.19 9.89 -0.34
CA ASP A 86 -16.97 10.05 0.89
C ASP A 86 -18.31 9.36 0.67
N PHE A 87 -18.44 8.12 1.14
CA PHE A 87 -19.63 7.29 0.95
C PHE A 87 -20.84 7.77 1.76
N GLU A 88 -20.61 8.46 2.88
CA GLU A 88 -21.68 9.02 3.71
C GLU A 88 -22.36 10.18 2.99
N LYS A 89 -21.55 11.07 2.41
CA LYS A 89 -22.05 12.23 1.65
C LYS A 89 -22.31 11.95 0.17
N ARG A 90 -21.96 10.75 -0.31
CA ARG A 90 -21.92 10.39 -1.73
C ARG A 90 -21.20 11.45 -2.55
N SER A 91 -19.96 11.75 -2.18
CA SER A 91 -19.11 12.67 -2.93
C SER A 91 -17.80 12.02 -3.32
N LEU A 92 -17.24 12.48 -4.44
CA LEU A 92 -15.96 12.02 -4.97
C LEU A 92 -15.13 13.23 -5.38
N THR A 93 -13.90 13.33 -4.86
CA THR A 93 -12.88 14.24 -5.38
C THR A 93 -11.97 13.49 -6.34
N ILE A 94 -12.13 13.77 -7.63
CA ILE A 94 -11.29 13.27 -8.73
C ILE A 94 -10.04 14.14 -8.83
N TYR A 95 -8.90 13.51 -9.02
CA TYR A 95 -7.63 14.19 -9.22
C TYR A 95 -7.38 14.37 -10.71
N ASP A 96 -7.11 15.61 -11.12
CA ASP A 96 -6.95 16.00 -12.53
C ASP A 96 -8.13 15.52 -13.40
N ASP A 97 -7.94 14.55 -14.29
CA ASP A 97 -9.00 13.94 -15.11
C ASP A 97 -9.47 12.56 -14.60
N GLY A 98 -8.89 12.08 -13.50
CA GLY A 98 -9.20 10.80 -12.87
C GLY A 98 -8.66 9.57 -13.58
N ASN A 99 -7.82 9.71 -14.62
CA ASN A 99 -7.35 8.60 -15.45
C ASN A 99 -5.93 8.10 -15.12
N THR A 100 -5.16 8.80 -14.28
CA THR A 100 -3.87 8.28 -13.82
C THR A 100 -4.08 6.94 -13.10
N LYS A 101 -3.40 5.90 -13.58
CA LYS A 101 -3.47 4.56 -12.99
C LYS A 101 -2.36 4.34 -11.99
N ILE A 102 -2.70 3.63 -10.91
CA ILE A 102 -1.77 3.17 -9.89
C ILE A 102 -1.96 1.68 -9.65
N SER A 103 -0.92 1.02 -9.14
CA SER A 103 -1.03 -0.34 -8.62
C SER A 103 -1.60 -0.34 -7.20
N THR A 104 -2.57 -1.21 -6.96
CA THR A 104 -3.18 -1.45 -5.63
C THR A 104 -3.34 -2.95 -5.39
N SER A 105 -3.38 -3.36 -4.13
CA SER A 105 -3.60 -4.76 -3.73
C SER A 105 -4.71 -4.85 -2.70
N THR A 106 -5.54 -5.88 -2.72
CA THR A 106 -6.44 -6.13 -1.58
C THR A 106 -5.64 -6.62 -0.37
N LEU A 107 -6.15 -6.42 0.84
CA LEU A 107 -5.53 -7.02 2.04
C LEU A 107 -5.44 -8.55 1.91
N SER A 108 -6.41 -9.18 1.25
CA SER A 108 -6.45 -10.62 1.00
C SER A 108 -5.31 -11.08 0.09
N GLN A 109 -5.04 -10.37 -1.01
CA GLN A 109 -3.94 -10.68 -1.93
C GLN A 109 -2.58 -10.48 -1.27
N VAL A 110 -2.41 -9.42 -0.47
CA VAL A 110 -1.19 -9.22 0.32
C VAL A 110 -0.99 -10.38 1.29
N GLY A 111 -2.05 -10.83 1.98
CA GLY A 111 -2.01 -12.01 2.84
C GLY A 111 -1.60 -13.28 2.11
N ARG A 112 -2.17 -13.53 0.92
CA ARG A 112 -1.79 -14.66 0.05
C ARG A 112 -0.32 -14.59 -0.37
N ALA A 113 0.15 -13.42 -0.78
CA ALA A 113 1.54 -13.21 -1.18
C ALA A 113 2.52 -13.48 -0.03
N VAL A 114 2.25 -12.92 1.15
CA VAL A 114 3.05 -13.17 2.36
C VAL A 114 3.08 -14.65 2.69
N ALA A 115 1.91 -15.31 2.72
CA ALA A 115 1.83 -16.74 3.02
C ALA A 115 2.59 -17.58 2.00
N LYS A 116 2.45 -17.29 0.69
CA LYS A 116 3.14 -18.00 -0.38
C LYS A 116 4.65 -17.88 -0.23
N VAL A 117 5.18 -16.65 -0.12
CA VAL A 117 6.63 -16.40 0.02
C VAL A 117 7.20 -17.11 1.24
N LEU A 118 6.55 -17.01 2.40
CA LEU A 118 7.04 -17.62 3.64
C LEU A 118 6.84 -19.14 3.71
N SER A 119 6.08 -19.73 2.79
CA SER A 119 5.91 -21.18 2.67
C SER A 119 6.87 -21.85 1.68
N LEU A 120 7.67 -21.08 0.95
CA LEU A 120 8.67 -21.63 0.03
C LEU A 120 9.77 -22.34 0.82
N LYS A 121 10.45 -23.29 0.17
CA LYS A 121 11.74 -23.82 0.67
C LYS A 121 12.70 -22.66 0.87
N GLU A 122 13.53 -22.69 1.91
CA GLU A 122 14.50 -21.62 2.15
C GLU A 122 15.57 -21.55 1.03
N LEU A 123 16.12 -22.71 0.66
CA LEU A 123 17.16 -22.89 -0.35
C LEU A 123 16.76 -24.00 -1.33
N PRO A 124 17.35 -24.02 -2.55
CA PRO A 124 17.29 -25.18 -3.42
C PRO A 124 17.85 -26.42 -2.72
N GLU A 125 17.33 -27.61 -3.05
CA GLU A 125 17.85 -28.87 -2.48
C GLU A 125 19.28 -29.17 -2.96
N ASP A 126 19.57 -28.88 -4.23
CA ASP A 126 20.87 -29.01 -4.88
C ASP A 126 21.00 -28.04 -6.06
N GLU A 127 22.04 -28.21 -6.89
CA GLU A 127 22.29 -27.34 -8.05
C GLU A 127 21.30 -27.53 -9.21
N ASP A 128 20.54 -28.62 -9.22
CA ASP A 128 19.56 -28.96 -10.26
C ASP A 128 18.12 -28.58 -9.84
N ASP A 129 17.88 -28.19 -8.58
CA ASP A 129 16.57 -27.73 -8.09
C ASP A 129 16.26 -26.30 -8.58
N GLU A 130 15.55 -26.21 -9.71
CA GLU A 130 15.07 -24.94 -10.28
C GLU A 130 13.81 -24.37 -9.60
N SER A 131 13.33 -24.97 -8.49
CA SER A 131 12.13 -24.48 -7.82
C SER A 131 12.34 -23.10 -7.17
N LEU A 132 11.27 -22.31 -7.15
CA LEU A 132 11.29 -21.01 -6.48
C LEU A 132 11.49 -21.19 -4.98
N THR A 133 12.53 -20.58 -4.43
CA THR A 133 12.87 -20.62 -3.01
C THR A 133 12.82 -19.24 -2.38
N LEU A 134 12.68 -19.17 -1.05
CA LEU A 134 12.66 -17.91 -0.31
C LEU A 134 13.96 -17.13 -0.49
N SER A 135 15.10 -17.81 -0.65
CA SER A 135 16.40 -17.19 -0.91
C SER A 135 16.40 -16.25 -2.13
N ALA A 136 15.54 -16.49 -3.11
CA ALA A 136 15.38 -15.62 -4.28
C ALA A 136 14.95 -14.19 -3.91
N PHE A 137 14.31 -14.01 -2.75
CA PHE A 137 13.74 -12.75 -2.26
C PHE A 137 14.54 -12.09 -1.13
N LEU A 138 15.63 -12.70 -0.66
CA LEU A 138 16.47 -12.12 0.40
C LEU A 138 17.13 -10.81 -0.09
N ASN A 139 17.03 -9.79 0.76
CA ASN A 139 17.37 -8.39 0.53
C ASN A 139 16.73 -7.80 -0.73
N LYS A 140 15.48 -8.21 -1.02
CA LYS A 140 14.73 -7.71 -2.17
C LYS A 140 13.28 -7.36 -1.81
N GLY A 141 12.70 -6.54 -2.68
CA GLY A 141 11.26 -6.31 -2.71
C GLY A 141 10.54 -7.50 -3.35
N VAL A 142 9.45 -7.93 -2.73
CA VAL A 142 8.44 -8.79 -3.33
C VAL A 142 7.34 -7.88 -3.86
N TYR A 143 7.17 -7.83 -5.17
CA TYR A 143 6.25 -6.89 -5.82
C TYR A 143 4.97 -7.62 -6.21
N VAL A 144 3.83 -7.17 -5.71
CA VAL A 144 2.53 -7.75 -6.03
C VAL A 144 1.49 -6.67 -6.26
N LYS A 145 0.47 -6.99 -7.05
CA LYS A 145 -0.70 -6.14 -7.24
C LYS A 145 -1.97 -6.97 -7.37
N SER A 146 -3.10 -6.40 -7.02
CA SER A 146 -4.42 -6.91 -7.44
C SER A 146 -4.85 -6.20 -8.73
N PHE A 147 -4.73 -4.87 -8.75
CA PHE A 147 -5.29 -4.04 -9.82
C PHE A 147 -4.33 -2.92 -10.23
N VAL A 148 -4.42 -2.54 -11.50
CA VAL A 148 -3.84 -1.29 -12.04
C VAL A 148 -5.01 -0.41 -12.49
N VAL A 149 -5.39 0.53 -11.64
CA VAL A 149 -6.69 1.24 -11.74
C VAL A 149 -6.54 2.73 -11.49
N SER A 150 -7.41 3.51 -12.14
CA SER A 150 -7.57 4.95 -11.91
C SER A 150 -8.75 5.24 -10.97
N GLN A 151 -8.94 6.50 -10.56
CA GLN A 151 -10.13 6.87 -9.77
C GLN A 151 -11.43 6.63 -10.55
N ASN A 152 -11.42 6.84 -11.87
CA ASN A 152 -12.58 6.55 -12.71
C ASN A 152 -12.89 5.03 -12.73
N ASP A 153 -11.88 4.17 -12.85
CA ASP A 153 -12.07 2.71 -12.79
C ASP A 153 -12.71 2.29 -11.44
N MET A 154 -12.22 2.86 -10.34
CA MET A 154 -12.77 2.62 -8.99
C MET A 154 -14.22 3.11 -8.90
N PHE A 155 -14.53 4.29 -9.44
CA PHE A 155 -15.87 4.86 -9.38
C PHE A 155 -16.88 4.04 -10.20
N GLU A 156 -16.49 3.53 -11.37
CA GLU A 156 -17.32 2.59 -12.13
C GLU A 156 -17.63 1.32 -11.34
N SER A 157 -16.65 0.77 -10.62
CA SER A 157 -16.87 -0.38 -9.74
C SER A 157 -17.82 -0.06 -8.59
N VAL A 158 -17.62 1.09 -7.92
CA VAL A 158 -18.53 1.57 -6.87
C VAL A 158 -19.96 1.65 -7.38
N LYS A 159 -20.19 2.28 -8.54
CA LYS A 159 -21.52 2.39 -9.16
C LYS A 159 -22.16 1.03 -9.42
N ARG A 160 -21.42 0.06 -9.95
CA ARG A 160 -21.94 -1.30 -10.17
C ARG A 160 -22.33 -1.99 -8.86
N VAL A 161 -21.49 -1.88 -7.83
CA VAL A 161 -21.72 -2.52 -6.52
C VAL A 161 -22.89 -1.88 -5.77
N THR A 162 -23.09 -0.57 -5.89
CA THR A 162 -24.14 0.17 -5.18
C THR A 162 -25.44 0.32 -5.97
N GLY A 163 -25.42 0.07 -7.28
CA GLY A 163 -26.52 0.39 -8.18
C GLY A 163 -26.76 1.90 -8.33
N THR A 164 -25.74 2.73 -8.14
CA THR A 164 -25.84 4.20 -8.32
C THR A 164 -25.32 4.64 -9.70
N ALA A 165 -25.63 5.87 -10.09
CA ALA A 165 -25.12 6.54 -11.29
C ALA A 165 -24.41 7.85 -10.92
N ASP A 166 -23.77 8.51 -11.90
CA ASP A 166 -23.05 9.78 -11.68
C ASP A 166 -23.92 10.85 -11.03
N ALA A 167 -25.21 10.92 -11.40
CA ALA A 167 -26.17 11.87 -10.86
C ALA A 167 -26.45 11.68 -9.36
N ASP A 168 -26.10 10.52 -8.78
CA ASP A 168 -26.23 10.25 -7.34
C ASP A 168 -25.03 10.76 -6.53
N TRP A 169 -23.99 11.28 -7.19
CA TRP A 169 -22.73 11.66 -6.57
C TRP A 169 -22.38 13.13 -6.80
N ALA A 170 -21.91 13.79 -5.75
CA ALA A 170 -21.29 15.11 -5.85
C ALA A 170 -19.81 14.95 -6.28
N ILE A 171 -19.54 15.18 -7.57
CA ILE A 171 -18.20 15.02 -8.15
C ILE A 171 -17.48 16.38 -8.17
N THR A 172 -16.26 16.41 -7.66
CA THR A 172 -15.37 17.57 -7.69
C THR A 172 -14.03 17.18 -8.30
N HIS A 173 -13.31 18.15 -8.88
CA HIS A 173 -11.98 17.93 -9.42
C HIS A 173 -10.97 18.81 -8.68
N GLU A 174 -9.79 18.26 -8.37
CA GLU A 174 -8.68 18.97 -7.74
C GLU A 174 -7.38 18.62 -8.46
N ASP A 175 -6.53 19.61 -8.67
CA ASP A 175 -5.19 19.38 -9.23
C ASP A 175 -4.36 18.49 -8.27
N THR A 176 -3.79 17.40 -8.78
CA THR A 176 -3.10 16.41 -7.95
C THR A 176 -1.89 17.02 -7.22
N ARG A 177 -1.15 17.91 -7.89
CA ARG A 177 0.08 18.53 -7.33
C ARG A 177 -0.27 19.56 -6.25
N LYS A 178 -1.33 20.33 -6.44
CA LYS A 178 -1.91 21.22 -5.42
C LYS A 178 -2.37 20.40 -4.22
N ARG A 179 -3.08 19.30 -4.46
CA ARG A 179 -3.58 18.42 -3.39
C ARG A 179 -2.44 17.90 -2.52
N TYR A 180 -1.33 17.48 -3.14
CA TYR A 180 -0.09 17.11 -2.46
C TYR A 180 0.49 18.27 -1.65
N ALA A 181 0.66 19.45 -2.26
CA ALA A 181 1.23 20.62 -1.60
C ALA A 181 0.42 21.07 -0.37
N ASP A 182 -0.92 21.04 -0.46
CA ASP A 182 -1.81 21.34 0.65
C ASP A 182 -1.65 20.32 1.79
N GLY A 183 -1.57 19.03 1.47
CA GLY A 183 -1.33 17.97 2.46
C GLY A 183 0.01 18.15 3.15
N LEU A 184 1.06 18.47 2.40
CA LEU A 184 2.40 18.75 2.93
C LEU A 184 2.39 19.98 3.85
N ALA A 185 1.68 21.05 3.47
CA ALA A 185 1.53 22.25 4.31
C ALA A 185 0.84 21.92 5.65
N GLN A 186 -0.18 21.06 5.63
CA GLN A 186 -0.85 20.58 6.85
C GLN A 186 0.07 19.77 7.75
N VAL A 187 0.87 18.85 7.18
CA VAL A 187 1.83 18.05 7.95
C VAL A 187 2.89 18.93 8.62
N LYS A 188 3.39 19.97 7.93
CA LYS A 188 4.40 20.90 8.47
C LYS A 188 3.92 21.65 9.71
N VAL A 189 2.61 21.86 9.87
CA VAL A 189 2.02 22.49 11.06
C VAL A 189 1.46 21.48 12.06
N GLY A 190 1.78 20.19 11.91
CA GLY A 190 1.40 19.13 12.84
C GLY A 190 0.01 18.51 12.61
N ASN A 191 -0.67 18.83 11.50
CA ASN A 191 -1.96 18.22 11.16
C ASN A 191 -1.77 16.93 10.34
N MET A 192 -1.94 15.77 10.98
CA MET A 192 -1.72 14.46 10.36
C MET A 192 -2.80 14.05 9.35
N ALA A 193 -3.95 14.72 9.29
CA ALA A 193 -4.89 14.53 8.19
C ALA A 193 -4.25 14.87 6.83
N GLY A 194 -3.30 15.80 6.83
CA GLY A 194 -2.51 16.16 5.65
C GLY A 194 -1.63 15.03 5.12
N PHE A 195 -1.23 14.09 5.97
CA PHE A 195 -0.38 12.97 5.57
C PHE A 195 -1.09 12.01 4.62
N SER A 196 -2.36 11.66 4.89
CA SER A 196 -3.15 10.88 3.92
C SER A 196 -3.36 11.67 2.63
N LYS A 197 -3.71 12.97 2.73
CA LYS A 197 -3.94 13.82 1.56
C LYS A 197 -2.71 13.85 0.62
N LEU A 198 -1.51 14.08 1.15
CA LEU A 198 -0.29 14.09 0.33
C LEU A 198 0.10 12.71 -0.17
N LEU A 199 -0.01 11.68 0.67
CA LEU A 199 0.44 10.32 0.34
C LEU A 199 -0.33 9.77 -0.86
N TYR A 200 -1.65 9.89 -0.84
CA TYR A 200 -2.49 9.40 -1.94
C TYR A 200 -2.35 10.27 -3.19
N ALA A 201 -2.32 11.60 -3.05
CA ALA A 201 -2.13 12.49 -4.20
C ALA A 201 -0.81 12.18 -4.93
N ARG A 202 0.30 11.97 -4.20
CA ARG A 202 1.60 11.70 -4.83
C ARG A 202 1.61 10.47 -5.71
N ALA A 203 0.86 9.43 -5.34
CA ALA A 203 0.77 8.21 -6.13
C ALA A 203 0.09 8.41 -7.49
N PHE A 204 -0.79 9.42 -7.61
CA PHE A 204 -1.55 9.72 -8.83
C PHE A 204 -0.92 10.81 -9.71
N TYR A 205 0.37 11.15 -9.52
CA TYR A 205 1.06 12.07 -10.43
C TYR A 205 1.10 11.46 -11.84
N PRO A 206 0.55 12.13 -12.88
CA PRO A 206 0.41 11.53 -14.21
C PRO A 206 1.72 11.02 -14.82
N ASP A 207 2.81 11.79 -14.64
CA ASP A 207 4.13 11.47 -15.21
C ASP A 207 4.96 10.51 -14.35
N GLU A 208 4.54 10.28 -13.10
CA GLU A 208 5.32 9.57 -12.07
C GLU A 208 4.39 8.77 -11.15
N SER A 209 3.45 8.06 -11.75
CA SER A 209 2.43 7.32 -10.99
C SER A 209 3.05 6.15 -10.24
N SER A 210 2.44 5.78 -9.12
CA SER A 210 2.85 4.62 -8.33
C SER A 210 2.35 3.32 -8.97
N ASP A 211 2.84 3.01 -10.18
CA ASP A 211 2.56 1.75 -10.86
C ASP A 211 3.70 0.73 -10.65
N LEU A 212 3.35 -0.44 -10.12
CA LEU A 212 4.26 -1.56 -9.88
C LEU A 212 4.12 -2.66 -10.93
N SER A 213 3.26 -2.48 -11.95
CA SER A 213 2.89 -3.50 -12.94
C SER A 213 4.12 -4.14 -13.60
N ALA A 214 5.11 -3.35 -13.98
CA ALA A 214 6.34 -3.81 -14.62
C ALA A 214 7.24 -4.66 -13.70
N LYS A 215 7.07 -4.57 -12.37
CA LYS A 215 7.82 -5.35 -11.38
C LYS A 215 6.99 -6.49 -10.77
N ALA A 216 5.69 -6.57 -11.05
CA ALA A 216 4.78 -7.48 -10.37
C ALA A 216 5.17 -8.95 -10.59
N GLN A 217 5.24 -9.70 -9.49
CA GLN A 217 5.63 -11.10 -9.42
C GLN A 217 4.43 -12.03 -9.19
N ASN A 218 3.21 -11.55 -9.49
CA ASN A 218 1.98 -12.32 -9.29
C ASN A 218 2.02 -13.69 -9.97
N GLU A 219 2.47 -13.75 -11.23
CA GLU A 219 2.57 -15.00 -11.99
C GLU A 219 3.61 -15.94 -11.38
N LEU A 220 4.80 -15.40 -11.03
CA LEU A 220 5.87 -16.14 -10.36
C LEU A 220 5.41 -16.76 -9.03
N LEU A 221 4.54 -16.06 -8.30
CA LEU A 221 3.97 -16.49 -7.03
C LEU A 221 2.64 -17.23 -7.18
N GLU A 222 2.17 -17.45 -8.41
CA GLU A 222 0.90 -18.12 -8.73
C GLU A 222 -0.31 -17.49 -8.01
N LEU A 223 -0.29 -16.16 -7.84
CA LEU A 223 -1.36 -15.44 -7.18
C LEU A 223 -2.56 -15.29 -8.12
N GLN A 224 -3.74 -15.62 -7.61
CA GLN A 224 -4.99 -15.54 -8.36
C GLN A 224 -5.35 -14.09 -8.69
N ASP A 225 -5.98 -13.89 -9.85
CA ASP A 225 -6.64 -12.64 -10.19
C ASP A 225 -7.87 -12.43 -9.32
N GLU A 226 -8.17 -11.15 -9.07
CA GLU A 226 -9.32 -10.75 -8.24
C GLU A 226 -10.34 -9.97 -9.08
N SER A 227 -11.58 -9.94 -8.58
CA SER A 227 -12.62 -9.05 -9.11
C SER A 227 -12.55 -7.70 -8.41
N LEU A 228 -12.45 -6.62 -9.19
CA LEU A 228 -12.51 -5.26 -8.65
C LEU A 228 -13.85 -5.01 -7.93
N ASP A 229 -14.96 -5.53 -8.45
CA ASP A 229 -16.28 -5.33 -7.86
C ASP A 229 -16.43 -6.04 -6.51
N GLU A 230 -15.89 -7.26 -6.37
CA GLU A 230 -15.87 -7.94 -5.06
C GLU A 230 -14.96 -7.22 -4.06
N ALA A 231 -13.79 -6.75 -4.50
CA ALA A 231 -12.89 -5.98 -3.65
C ALA A 231 -13.51 -4.62 -3.24
N THR A 232 -14.25 -3.98 -4.13
CA THR A 232 -15.00 -2.74 -3.86
C THR A 232 -16.06 -2.98 -2.81
N LYS A 233 -16.82 -4.07 -2.93
CA LYS A 233 -17.81 -4.47 -1.93
C LYS A 233 -17.18 -4.67 -0.54
N VAL A 234 -16.03 -5.34 -0.48
CA VAL A 234 -15.25 -5.49 0.77
C VAL A 234 -14.85 -4.12 1.35
N GLY A 235 -14.32 -3.22 0.51
CA GLY A 235 -13.98 -1.86 0.94
C GLY A 235 -15.20 -1.08 1.47
N MET A 236 -16.36 -1.22 0.84
CA MET A 236 -17.59 -0.59 1.29
C MET A 236 -18.10 -1.14 2.63
N ASP A 237 -18.01 -2.44 2.85
CA ASP A 237 -18.37 -3.04 4.15
C ASP A 237 -17.40 -2.58 5.26
N LEU A 238 -16.12 -2.41 4.93
CA LEU A 238 -15.11 -1.89 5.85
C LEU A 238 -15.35 -0.43 6.28
N VAL A 239 -16.05 0.39 5.47
CA VAL A 239 -16.46 1.76 5.88
C VAL A 239 -17.23 1.71 7.19
N LYS A 240 -18.18 0.78 7.33
CA LYS A 240 -19.01 0.62 8.53
C LYS A 240 -18.14 0.26 9.73
N GLU A 241 -17.16 -0.62 9.54
CA GLU A 241 -16.26 -1.03 10.62
C GLU A 241 -15.31 0.09 11.06
N LEU A 242 -14.78 0.88 10.12
CA LEU A 242 -13.87 1.99 10.43
C LEU A 242 -14.60 3.14 11.12
N GLN A 243 -15.87 3.40 10.77
CA GLN A 243 -16.71 4.37 11.49
C GLN A 243 -16.89 4.01 12.97
N LEU A 244 -16.88 2.73 13.34
CA LEU A 244 -16.93 2.29 14.74
C LEU A 244 -15.60 2.50 15.50
N ARG A 245 -14.51 2.82 14.79
CA ARG A 245 -13.14 2.94 15.34
C ARG A 245 -12.66 4.39 15.42
N VAL A 246 -13.56 5.36 15.65
CA VAL A 246 -13.32 6.83 15.67
C VAL A 246 -11.99 7.24 16.34
N GLU A 247 -11.58 6.55 17.41
CA GLU A 247 -10.33 6.83 18.15
C GLU A 247 -9.03 6.52 17.39
N ARG A 248 -9.06 5.73 16.30
CA ARG A 248 -7.86 5.26 15.58
C ARG A 248 -7.56 5.96 14.25
N MET A 249 -8.49 6.76 13.73
CA MET A 249 -8.32 7.48 12.46
C MET A 249 -7.76 8.90 12.63
N ALA A 250 -7.74 9.43 13.85
CA ALA A 250 -7.40 10.81 14.16
C ALA A 250 -6.00 11.00 14.80
N ALA A 251 -5.15 9.96 14.81
CA ALA A 251 -3.80 10.01 15.37
C ALA A 251 -2.73 9.89 14.28
#